data_AF-A0A2G9ZFM1-F1
#
_entry.id   AF-A0A2G9ZFM1-F1
#
_cell.length_a   1.000
_cell.length_b   1.000
_cell.length_c   1.000
_cell.angle_alpha   90.00
_cell.angle_beta   90.00
_cell.angle_gamma   90.00
#
_symmetry.space_group_name_H-M   'P 1'
#
loop_
_entity.id
_entity.type
_entity.pdbx_description
1 polymer ?
#
loop_
_entity_poly.entity_id
_entity_poly.type
_entity_poly.pdbx_seq_one_letter_code
_entity_poly.pdbx_strand_id
1 'polypeptide(L)' 'MKNWFRIILLIIVLAVLGGVFYWYEWRPSQIRIRCNDSAFNSSMASTDASSYTQNGRMELKDKFYKDCLRYEGLEK' A
#
# COMPACT_ATOMS: atom_id res chain seq x y z
N MET A 1 32.11 24.95 19.33
CA MET A 1 31.12 23.97 19.87
C MET A 1 29.65 24.33 19.60
N LYS A 2 29.26 25.61 19.42
CA LYS A 2 27.84 26.04 19.34
C LYS A 2 27.06 25.59 18.08
N ASN A 3 27.75 25.28 16.98
CA ASN A 3 27.10 24.92 15.70
C ASN A 3 26.76 23.43 15.57
N TRP A 4 27.40 22.57 16.36
CA TRP A 4 27.22 21.11 16.28
C TRP A 4 25.84 20.68 16.77
N PHE A 5 25.33 21.32 17.83
CA PHE A 5 23.99 21.07 18.33
C PHE A 5 22.91 21.41 17.28
N ARG A 6 23.10 22.48 16.50
CA ARG A 6 22.18 22.85 15.42
C ARG A 6 22.17 21.81 14.30
N ILE A 7 23.34 21.25 13.96
CA ILE A 7 23.46 20.21 12.92
C ILE A 7 22.77 18.92 13.38
N ILE A 8 23.00 18.47 14.61
CA ILE A 8 22.35 17.29 15.16
C ILE A 8 20.83 17.46 15.18
N LEU A 9 20.35 18.62 15.61
CA LEU A 9 18.93 18.93 15.62
C LEU A 9 18.32 18.88 14.21
N LEU A 10 19.01 19.43 13.20
CA LEU A 10 18.57 19.35 11.81
C LEU A 10 18.47 17.90 11.30
N ILE A 11 19.44 17.04 11.63
CA ILE A 11 19.41 15.63 11.24
C ILE A 11 18.23 14.91 11.89
N ILE A 12 17.96 15.17 13.16
CA ILE A 12 16.79 14.58 13.86
C ILE A 12 15.49 15.02 13.20
N VAL A 13 15.35 16.32 12.89
CA VAL A 13 14.16 16.84 12.20
C VAL A 13 13.98 16.17 10.85
N LEU A 14 15.04 16.03 10.06
CA LEU A 14 14.99 15.33 8.77
C LEU A 14 14.63 13.85 8.92
N ALA A 15 15.15 13.17 9.94
CA ALA A 15 14.81 11.77 10.21
C ALA A 15 13.34 11.61 10.61
N VAL A 16 12.79 12.52 11.43
CA VAL A 16 11.38 12.51 11.80
C VAL A 16 10.49 12.78 10.59
N LEU A 17 10.80 13.81 9.80
CA LEU A 17 10.04 14.13 8.58
C LEU A 17 10.11 12.98 7.56
N GLY A 18 11.29 12.40 7.36
CA GLY A 18 11.47 11.24 6.49
C GLY A 18 10.73 10.00 6.99
N GLY A 19 10.73 9.76 8.30
CA GLY A 19 9.98 8.66 8.93
C GLY A 19 8.47 8.82 8.78
N VAL A 20 7.95 10.03 8.99
CA VAL A 20 6.54 10.37 8.77
C VAL A 20 6.19 10.19 7.28
N PHE A 21 6.98 10.74 6.36
CA PHE A 21 6.76 10.57 4.93
C PHE A 21 6.79 9.08 4.52
N TYR A 22 7.76 8.32 5.02
CA TYR A 22 7.84 6.89 4.77
C TYR A 22 6.58 6.14 5.22
N TRP A 23 6.08 6.45 6.43
CA TRP A 23 4.92 5.76 6.99
C TRP A 23 3.61 6.11 6.31
N TYR A 24 3.40 7.39 5.97
CA TYR A 24 2.11 7.89 5.48
C TYR A 24 2.01 7.98 3.95
N GLU A 25 3.12 8.07 3.22
CA GLU A 25 3.12 8.18 1.75
C GLU A 25 3.71 6.91 1.11
N TRP A 26 4.93 6.55 1.49
CA TRP A 26 5.66 5.46 0.82
C TRP A 26 5.08 4.08 1.15
N ARG A 27 4.86 3.76 2.42
CA ARG A 27 4.30 2.47 2.85
C ARG A 27 2.93 2.20 2.19
N PRO A 28 1.92 3.08 2.27
CA PRO A 28 0.61 2.79 1.71
C PRO A 28 0.60 2.70 0.17
N SER A 29 1.42 3.50 -0.52
CA SER A 29 1.52 3.43 -1.98
C SER A 29 2.07 2.07 -2.46
N GLN A 30 3.12 1.57 -1.81
CA GLN A 30 3.69 0.25 -2.11
C GLN A 30 2.70 -0.90 -1.85
N ILE A 31 1.94 -0.81 -0.77
CA ILE A 31 0.90 -1.81 -0.45
C ILE A 31 -0.20 -1.79 -1.51
N ARG A 32 -0.70 -0.62 -1.93
CA ARG A 32 -1.73 -0.53 -2.97
C ARG A 32 -1.28 -1.16 -4.28
N ILE A 33 -0.03 -0.93 -4.69
CA ILE A 33 0.56 -1.54 -5.89
C ILE A 33 0.57 -3.07 -5.75
N ARG A 34 1.08 -3.58 -4.63
CA ARG A 34 1.15 -5.02 -4.35
C ARG A 34 -0.23 -5.66 -4.31
N CYS A 35 -1.20 -5.03 -3.63
CA CYS A 35 -2.56 -5.54 -3.56
C CYS A 35 -3.24 -5.54 -4.93
N ASN A 36 -3.00 -4.54 -5.77
CA ASN A 36 -3.56 -4.52 -7.12
C ASN A 36 -2.98 -5.63 -8.01
N ASP A 37 -1.68 -5.90 -7.90
CA ASP A 37 -1.02 -7.00 -8.61
C ASP A 37 -1.52 -8.36 -8.12
N SER A 38 -1.57 -8.55 -6.81
CA SER A 38 -2.12 -9.76 -6.19
C SER A 38 -3.57 -9.99 -6.61
N ALA A 39 -4.41 -8.95 -6.56
CA ALA A 39 -5.81 -9.04 -6.96
C ALA A 39 -5.98 -9.40 -8.43
N PHE A 40 -5.13 -8.85 -9.30
CA PHE A 40 -5.12 -9.19 -10.72
C PHE A 40 -4.80 -10.67 -10.92
N ASN A 41 -3.71 -11.15 -10.33
CA ASN A 41 -3.30 -12.56 -10.41
C ASN A 41 -4.35 -13.51 -9.84
N SER A 42 -4.93 -13.18 -8.67
CA SER A 42 -6.01 -13.97 -8.06
C SER A 42 -7.28 -14.00 -8.93
N SER A 43 -7.66 -12.87 -9.55
CA SER A 43 -8.83 -12.80 -10.44
C SER A 43 -8.64 -13.52 -11.78
N MET A 44 -7.39 -13.77 -12.18
CA MET A 44 -7.07 -14.58 -13.36
C MET A 44 -7.05 -16.07 -13.03
N ALA A 45 -6.56 -16.45 -11.85
CA ALA A 45 -6.48 -17.83 -11.39
C ALA A 45 -7.81 -18.37 -10.82
N SER A 46 -8.76 -17.49 -10.48
CA SER A 46 -10.05 -17.86 -9.91
C SER A 46 -10.89 -18.68 -10.88
N THR A 47 -11.48 -19.78 -10.39
CA THR A 47 -12.45 -20.61 -11.11
C THR A 47 -13.90 -20.23 -10.82
N ASP A 48 -14.13 -19.11 -10.12
CA ASP A 48 -15.47 -18.63 -9.80
C ASP A 48 -16.31 -18.39 -11.05
N ALA A 49 -17.60 -18.69 -10.98
CA ALA A 49 -18.53 -18.47 -12.08
C ALA A 49 -18.56 -17.00 -12.57
N SER A 50 -18.26 -16.05 -11.68
CA SER A 50 -18.15 -14.63 -12.00
C SER A 50 -16.98 -14.32 -12.95
N SER A 51 -15.93 -15.15 -12.98
CA SER A 51 -14.74 -14.96 -13.84
C SER A 51 -15.00 -15.17 -15.33
N TYR A 52 -16.11 -15.83 -15.70
CA TYR A 52 -16.49 -16.07 -17.10
C TYR A 52 -16.96 -14.80 -17.83
N THR A 53 -17.34 -13.76 -17.09
CA THR A 53 -17.73 -12.46 -17.66
C THR A 53 -16.67 -11.41 -17.32
N GLN A 54 -16.46 -10.43 -18.20
CA GLN A 54 -15.53 -9.33 -17.91
C GLN A 54 -15.96 -8.52 -16.67
N ASN A 55 -17.26 -8.25 -16.53
CA ASN A 55 -17.80 -7.52 -15.39
C ASN A 55 -17.58 -8.28 -14.07
N GLY A 56 -17.84 -9.58 -14.06
CA GLY A 56 -17.63 -10.40 -12.86
C GLY A 56 -16.15 -10.58 -12.51
N ARG A 57 -15.24 -10.62 -13.50
CA ARG A 57 -13.78 -10.58 -13.24
C ARG A 57 -13.37 -9.24 -12.62
N MET A 58 -13.93 -8.12 -13.08
CA MET A 58 -13.65 -6.80 -12.49
C MET A 58 -14.14 -6.72 -11.04
N GLU A 59 -15.34 -7.22 -10.75
CA GLU A 59 -15.87 -7.27 -9.38
C GLU A 59 -15.02 -8.18 -8.48
N LEU A 60 -14.58 -9.33 -8.99
CA LEU A 60 -13.74 -10.25 -8.23
C LEU A 60 -12.36 -9.67 -7.94
N LYS A 61 -11.74 -8.99 -8.91
CA LYS A 61 -10.51 -8.24 -8.70
C LYS A 61 -10.70 -7.18 -7.61
N ASP A 62 -11.80 -6.42 -7.65
CA ASP A 62 -12.10 -5.41 -6.63
C ASP A 62 -12.23 -6.02 -5.23
N LYS A 63 -12.86 -7.19 -5.10
CA LYS A 63 -12.93 -7.92 -3.82
C LYS A 63 -11.55 -8.31 -3.31
N PHE A 64 -10.75 -8.98 -4.12
CA PHE A 64 -9.39 -9.37 -3.73
C PHE A 64 -8.52 -8.15 -3.37
N TYR A 65 -8.68 -7.05 -4.08
CA TYR A 65 -7.97 -5.82 -3.81
C TYR A 65 -8.36 -5.24 -2.43
N LYS A 66 -9.65 -5.11 -2.16
CA LYS A 66 -10.17 -4.61 -0.86
C LYS A 66 -9.79 -5.50 0.30
N ASP A 67 -9.85 -6.82 0.13
CA ASP A 67 -9.47 -7.77 1.18
C ASP A 67 -7.97 -7.67 1.50
N CYS A 68 -7.12 -7.51 0.48
CA CYS A 68 -5.69 -7.25 0.69
C CYS A 68 -5.44 -5.92 1.43
N LEU A 69 -6.15 -4.85 1.06
CA LEU A 69 -6.01 -3.56 1.75
C LEU A 69 -6.46 -3.62 3.22
N ARG A 70 -7.51 -4.38 3.52
CA ARG A 70 -7.97 -4.63 4.89
C ARG A 70 -6.96 -5.42 5.71
N TYR A 71 -6.39 -6.48 5.13
CA TYR A 71 -5.36 -7.28 5.77
C TYR A 71 -4.13 -6.44 6.14
N GLU A 72 -3.71 -5.54 5.26
CA GLU A 72 -2.58 -4.64 5.47
C GLU A 72 -2.89 -3.43 6.37
N GLY A 73 -4.15 -3.29 6.79
CA GLY A 73 -4.63 -2.25 7.70
C GLY A 73 -4.77 -0.87 7.06
N LEU A 74 -4.85 -0.79 5.73
CA LEU A 74 -5.05 0.47 5.00
C LEU A 74 -6.52 0.84 4.81
N GLU A 75 -7.42 -0.14 4.86
CA GLU A 75 -8.85 0.05 4.69
C GLU A 75 -9.59 -0.70 5.81
N LYS A 76 -10.72 -0.15 6.29
CA LYS A 76 -11.54 -0.73 7.36
C LYS A 76 -12.84 -1.28 6.78
#